data_AF-A0A543DTJ2-F1
#
_entry.id   AF-A0A543DTJ2-F1
#
_cell.length_a   1.000
_cell.length_b   1.000
_cell.length_c   1.000
_cell.angle_alpha   90.00
_cell.angle_beta   90.00
_cell.angle_gamma   90.00
#
_symmetry.space_group_name_H-M   'P 1'
#
loop_
_entity.id
_entity.type
_entity.pdbx_description
1 polymer ?
#
loop_
_entity_poly.entity_id
_entity_poly.type
_entity_poly.pdbx_seq_one_letter_code
_entity_poly.pdbx_strand_id
1 'polypeptide(L)' 'MPNPLLLPLLEWARKLRYPTLFKITAALFMVTLVLPDPFPFVDEILFGLGTLLLANWKRRKDPPNTIEPSKH' A
#
# COMPACT_ATOMS: atom_id res chain seq x y z
N MET A 1 -16.93 7.98 -2.26
CA MET A 1 -16.19 9.08 -2.94
C MET A 1 -14.83 9.17 -2.27
N PRO A 2 -13.71 9.22 -3.02
CA PRO A 2 -12.40 9.34 -2.38
C PRO A 2 -12.36 10.67 -1.63
N ASN A 3 -12.28 10.63 -0.31
CA ASN A 3 -12.19 11.84 0.48
C ASN A 3 -10.81 12.49 0.19
N PRO A 4 -10.74 13.72 -0.34
CA PRO A 4 -9.47 14.35 -0.70
C PRO A 4 -8.50 14.47 0.49
N LEU A 5 -9.02 14.40 1.72
CA LEU A 5 -8.24 14.38 2.96
C LEU A 5 -7.37 13.13 3.14
N LEU A 6 -7.70 12.00 2.50
CA LEU A 6 -6.94 10.75 2.62
C LEU A 6 -5.79 10.65 1.60
N LEU A 7 -5.82 11.48 0.55
CA LEU A 7 -4.84 11.45 -0.52
C LEU A 7 -3.39 11.65 -0.04
N PRO A 8 -3.07 12.58 0.88
CA PRO A 8 -1.71 12.74 1.38
C PRO A 8 -1.19 11.49 2.09
N LEU A 9 -2.06 10.81 2.85
CA LEU A 9 -1.73 9.57 3.55
C LEU A 9 -1.46 8.43 2.56
N LEU A 10 -2.28 8.31 1.52
CA LEU A 10 -2.13 7.29 0.47
C LEU A 10 -0.87 7.52 -0.40
N GLU A 11 -0.56 8.79 -0.72
CA GLU A 11 0.67 9.15 -1.44
C GLU A 11 1.92 8.87 -0.60
N TRP A 12 1.85 9.11 0.71
CA TRP A 12 2.89 8.69 1.64
C TRP A 12 3.02 7.16 1.69
N ALA A 13 1.89 6.45 1.83
CA ALA A 13 1.82 4.99 1.87
C ALA A 13 2.46 4.33 0.63
N ARG A 14 2.27 4.92 -0.55
CA ARG A 14 2.85 4.45 -1.82
C ARG A 14 4.39 4.46 -1.82
N LYS A 15 5.03 5.34 -1.05
CA LYS A 15 6.49 5.43 -0.96
C LYS A 15 7.11 4.36 -0.05
N LEU A 16 6.32 3.67 0.77
CA LEU A 16 6.83 2.64 1.68
C LEU A 16 7.22 1.36 0.94
N ARG A 17 8.29 0.71 1.41
CA ARG A 17 8.68 -0.63 0.96
C ARG A 17 7.59 -1.64 1.31
N TYR A 18 7.38 -2.62 0.43
CA TYR A 18 6.39 -3.69 0.57
C TYR A 18 6.26 -4.31 1.97
N PRO A 19 7.34 -4.73 2.68
CA PRO A 19 7.18 -5.35 4.00
C PRO A 19 6.65 -4.36 5.05
N THR A 20 6.95 -3.08 4.92
CA THR A 20 6.44 -2.06 5.85
C THR A 20 4.98 -1.74 5.55
N LEU A 21 4.62 -1.59 4.27
CA LEU A 21 3.24 -1.38 3.85
C LEU A 21 2.33 -2.53 4.32
N PHE A 22 2.77 -3.78 4.15
CA PHE A 22 2.05 -4.95 4.62
C PHE A 22 1.79 -4.90 6.13
N LYS A 23 2.81 -4.60 6.94
CA LYS A 23 2.69 -4.52 8.41
C LYS A 23 1.70 -3.44 8.84
N ILE A 24 1.75 -2.27 8.21
CA ILE A 24 0.82 -1.16 8.52
C ILE A 24 -0.61 -1.58 8.20
N THR A 25 -0.86 -2.13 7.00
CA THR A 25 -2.19 -2.60 6.60
C THR A 25 -2.71 -3.71 7.53
N ALA A 26 -1.86 -4.69 7.86
CA ALA A 26 -2.23 -5.79 8.75
C ALA A 26 -2.50 -5.35 10.18
N ALA A 27 -1.70 -4.42 10.72
CA ALA A 27 -1.92 -3.85 12.04
C ALA A 27 -3.24 -3.09 12.09
N LEU A 28 -3.51 -2.24 11.09
CA LEU A 28 -4.75 -1.49 11.00
C LEU A 28 -5.97 -2.43 10.89
N PHE A 29 -5.87 -3.47 10.05
CA PHE A 29 -6.91 -4.50 9.93
C PHE A 29 -7.21 -5.16 11.28
N MET A 30 -6.17 -5.55 12.03
CA MET A 30 -6.33 -6.23 13.32
C MET A 30 -6.93 -5.31 14.38
N VAL A 31 -6.55 -4.03 14.38
CA VAL A 31 -7.15 -2.99 15.23
C VAL A 31 -8.66 -2.87 14.95
N THR A 32 -9.05 -2.79 13.67
CA THR A 32 -10.47 -2.74 13.24
C THR A 32 -11.26 -3.99 13.65
N LEU A 33 -10.63 -5.16 13.71
CA LEU A 33 -11.31 -6.40 14.16
C LEU A 33 -11.56 -6.44 15.67
N VAL A 34 -10.64 -5.87 16.46
CA VAL A 34 -10.68 -5.95 17.93
C VAL A 34 -11.47 -4.79 18.54
N LEU A 35 -11.44 -3.62 17.91
CA LEU A 35 -12.17 -2.43 18.35
C LEU A 35 -13.43 -2.25 17.51
N PRO A 36 -14.64 -2.21 18.10
CA PRO A 36 -15.85 -1.84 17.37
C PRO A 36 -15.68 -0.40 16.86
N ASP A 37 -15.65 -0.23 15.54
CA ASP A 37 -15.15 0.97 14.89
C ASP A 37 -16.10 2.19 15.03
N PRO A 38 -15.68 3.28 15.71
CA PRO A 38 -16.46 4.50 15.80
C PRO A 38 -16.05 5.58 14.78
N PHE A 39 -15.02 5.35 13.95
CA PHE A 39 -14.43 6.38 13.11
C PHE A 39 -14.92 6.29 11.66
N PRO A 40 -15.46 7.38 11.09
CA PRO A 40 -15.66 7.44 9.65
C PRO A 40 -14.29 7.39 8.95
N PHE A 41 -14.23 6.80 7.75
CA PHE A 41 -13.05 6.73 6.86
C PHE A 41 -12.04 5.60 7.09
N VAL A 42 -12.17 4.79 8.15
CA VAL A 42 -11.21 3.69 8.42
C VAL A 42 -11.26 2.66 7.30
N ASP A 43 -12.45 2.25 6.89
CA ASP A 43 -12.66 1.29 5.82
C ASP A 43 -12.04 1.78 4.50
N GLU A 44 -12.18 3.06 4.15
CA GLU A 44 -11.56 3.64 2.95
C GLU A 44 -10.03 3.64 3.00
N ILE A 45 -9.44 3.95 4.16
CA ILE A 45 -7.99 3.88 4.35
C ILE A 45 -7.54 2.43 4.22
N LEU A 46 -8.23 1.50 4.87
CA LEU A 46 -7.91 0.08 4.87
C LEU A 46 -7.98 -0.50 3.44
N PHE A 47 -9.03 -0.16 2.69
CA PHE A 47 -9.20 -0.57 1.30
C PHE A 47 -8.14 0.07 0.38
N GLY A 48 -7.82 1.34 0.59
CA GLY A 48 -6.78 2.04 -0.18
C GLY A 48 -5.38 1.48 0.08
N LEU A 49 -5.02 1.22 1.35
CA LEU A 49 -3.77 0.56 1.73
C LEU A 49 -3.69 -0.88 1.20
N GLY A 50 -4.79 -1.63 1.26
CA GLY A 50 -4.88 -2.97 0.67
C GLY A 50 -4.67 -2.97 -0.85
N THR A 51 -5.23 -1.98 -1.55
CA THR A 51 -5.04 -1.81 -3.00
C THR A 51 -3.58 -1.49 -3.34
N LEU A 52 -2.94 -0.59 -2.59
CA LEU A 52 -1.52 -0.28 -2.75
C LEU A 52 -0.62 -1.49 -2.46
N LEU A 53 -0.97 -2.30 -1.46
CA LEU A 53 -0.27 -3.53 -1.14
C LEU A 53 -0.31 -4.52 -2.31
N LEU A 54 -1.49 -4.71 -2.90
CA LEU A 54 -1.69 -5.59 -4.05
C LEU A 54 -0.96 -5.07 -5.30
N ALA A 55 -1.01 -3.75 -5.54
CA ALA A 55 -0.28 -3.12 -6.64
C ALA A 55 1.25 -3.29 -6.50
N ASN A 56 1.78 -3.18 -5.28
CA ASN A 56 3.21 -3.37 -5.01
C ASN A 56 3.67 -4.84 -5.05
N TRP A 57 2.75 -5.81 -4.95
CA TRP A 57 3.09 -7.23 -5.07
C TRP A 57 3.60 -7.58 -6.48
N LYS A 58 3.00 -6.99 -7.52
CA LYS A 58 3.35 -7.29 -8.93
C LYS A 58 4.74 -6.77 -9.33
N ARG A 59 5.18 -5.64 -8.77
CA ARG A 59 6.44 -4.96 -9.12
C ARG A 59 7.71 -5.71 -8.73
N ARG A 60 7.61 -6.72 -7.85
CA ARG A 60 8.76 -7.56 -7.47
C ARG A 60 9.19 -8.56 -8.55
N LYS A 61 8.40 -8.73 -9.61
CA LYS A 61 8.69 -9.67 -10.69
C LYS A 61 9.39 -9.05 -11.89
N ASP A 62 9.66 -7.74 -11.90
CA ASP A 62 10.48 -7.16 -12.96
C ASP A 62 11.92 -7.64 -12.76
N PRO A 63 12.45 -8.49 -13.68
CA PRO A 63 13.87 -8.81 -13.66
C PRO A 63 14.63 -7.49 -13.80
N PRO A 64 15.80 -7.34 -13.18
CA PRO A 64 16.67 -6.22 -13.54
C PRO A 64 16.86 -6.32 -15.06
N ASN A 65 16.37 -5.32 -15.79
CA ASN A 65 16.68 -5.14 -17.20
C ASN A 65 18.21 -5.06 -17.26
N THR A 66 18.83 -6.20 -17.53
CA THR A 66 20.23 -6.32 -17.83
C THR A 66 20.32 -5.75 -19.23
N ILE A 67 20.45 -4.43 -19.30
CA ILE A 67 20.86 -3.75 -20.50
C ILE A 67 22.33 -4.16 -20.65
N GLU A 68 22.58 -5.31 -21.26
CA GLU A 68 23.91 -5.66 -21.73
C GLU A 68 24.31 -4.56 -22.71
N PRO A 69 25.44 -3.86 -22.48
CA PRO A 69 25.97 -2.96 -23.49
C PRO A 69 26.42 -3.84 -24.65
N SER A 70 25.62 -3.87 -25.72
CA SER A 70 26.01 -4.47 -26.99
C SER A 70 27.28 -3.78 -27.48
N LYS A 71 28.42 -4.41 -27.19
CA LYS A 71 29.73 -4.04 -27.68
C LYS A 71 29.90 -4.76 -29.02
N HIS A 72 29.67 -4.06 -30.13
CA HIS A 72 30.32 -4.34 -31.42
C HIS A 72 30.10 -3.20 -32.41
#